data_AF-A0A533SKH8-F1
#
_entry.id   AF-A0A533SKH8-F1
#
_cell.length_a   1.000
_cell.length_b   1.000
_cell.length_c   1.000
_cell.angle_alpha   90.00
_cell.angle_beta   90.00
_cell.angle_gamma   90.00
#
_symmetry.space_group_name_H-M   'P 1'
#
loop_
_entity.id
_entity.type
_entity.pdbx_description
1 polymer ?
#
loop_
_entity_poly.entity_id
_entity_poly.type
_entity_poly.pdbx_seq_one_letter_code
_entity_poly.pdbx_strand_id
1 'polypeptide(L)'
;MKAFSNIPLQYDVEELMRFCHLEVFRDRIKEVEAVIEESYRLIDPKAVYKTVKISEVKGNLLVLEGGSVFESKLLFPYRNFFLH
;
A
#
# COMPACT_ATOMS: atom_id res chain seq x y z
N MET A 1 -10.83 -14.75 -1.81
CA MET A 1 -9.76 -13.96 -1.17
C MET A 1 -8.47 -14.33 -1.88
N LYS A 2 -7.70 -13.36 -2.36
CA LYS A 2 -6.44 -13.62 -3.07
C LYS A 2 -5.29 -13.12 -2.21
N ALA A 3 -4.37 -14.02 -1.86
CA ALA A 3 -3.17 -13.69 -1.12
C ALA A 3 -2.01 -13.58 -2.11
N PHE A 4 -1.17 -12.57 -1.92
CA PHE A 4 0.09 -12.39 -2.63
C PHE A 4 1.21 -12.43 -1.61
N SER A 5 2.23 -13.23 -1.92
CA SER A 5 3.48 -13.38 -1.18
C SER A 5 4.64 -12.97 -2.09
N ASN A 6 5.82 -12.75 -1.51
CA ASN A 6 7.02 -12.32 -2.24
C ASN A 6 6.81 -11.03 -3.04
N ILE A 7 6.08 -10.07 -2.48
CA ILE A 7 5.83 -8.78 -3.12
C ILE A 7 7.16 -8.02 -3.13
N PRO A 8 7.68 -7.59 -4.30
CA PRO A 8 8.90 -6.79 -4.33
C PRO A 8 8.63 -5.46 -3.64
N LEU A 9 9.39 -5.17 -2.58
CA LEU A 9 9.36 -3.88 -1.93
C LEU A 9 10.33 -2.95 -2.65
N GLN A 10 9.81 -1.80 -3.07
CA GLN A 10 10.63 -0.68 -3.51
C GLN A 10 10.65 0.34 -2.38
N TYR A 11 11.77 1.02 -2.23
CA TYR A 11 11.91 2.10 -1.27
C TYR A 11 12.70 3.24 -1.89
N ASP A 12 12.35 4.45 -1.49
CA ASP A 12 13.09 5.65 -1.83
C ASP A 12 14.16 5.87 -0.76
N VAL A 13 15.42 5.79 -1.16
CA VAL A 13 16.57 5.96 -0.26
C VAL A 13 16.57 7.35 0.37
N GLU A 14 16.23 8.41 -0.38
CA GLU A 14 16.21 9.77 0.16
C GLU A 14 15.09 9.95 1.19
N GLU A 15 13.90 9.42 0.89
CA GLU A 15 12.78 9.48 1.83
C GLU A 15 13.12 8.72 3.12
N LEU A 16 13.71 7.52 2.99
CA LEU A 16 14.09 6.70 4.14
C LEU A 16 15.18 7.37 4.98
N MET A 17 16.18 7.98 4.32
CA MET A 17 17.24 8.74 5.00
C MET A 17 16.68 9.90 5.81
N ARG A 18 15.68 10.62 5.27
CA ARG A 18 15.01 11.72 5.97
C ARG A 18 14.16 11.23 7.14
N PHE A 19 13.39 10.16 6.92
CA PHE A 19 12.52 9.57 7.93
C PHE A 19 13.32 9.03 9.13
N CYS A 20 14.45 8.37 8.86
CA CYS A 20 15.31 7.80 9.88
C CYS A 20 16.34 8.79 10.46
N HIS A 21 16.32 10.06 10.03
CA HIS A 21 17.26 11.10 10.45
C HIS A 21 18.74 10.72 10.24
N LEU A 22 19.04 10.09 9.11
CA LEU A 22 20.37 9.57 8.77
C LEU A 22 21.19 10.54 7.92
N GLU A 23 20.75 11.78 7.72
CA GLU A 23 21.42 12.74 6.83
C GLU A 23 22.87 13.03 7.23
N VAL A 24 23.18 12.87 8.53
CA VAL A 24 24.54 12.99 9.08
C VAL A 24 25.52 11.95 8.55
N PHE A 25 25.03 10.84 7.99
CA PHE A 25 25.83 9.75 7.43
C PHE A 25 25.91 9.81 5.90
N ARG A 26 25.60 10.95 5.28
CA ARG A 26 25.63 11.10 3.81
C ARG A 26 27.01 10.79 3.22
N ASP A 27 28.09 11.07 3.94
CA ASP A 27 29.46 10.71 3.59
C ASP A 27 29.70 9.19 3.56
N ARG A 28 28.87 8.41 4.27
CA ARG A 28 28.91 6.95 4.36
C ARG A 28 27.66 6.28 3.78
N ILE A 29 27.02 6.92 2.80
CA ILE A 29 25.75 6.46 2.24
C ILE A 29 25.76 4.99 1.81
N LYS A 30 26.87 4.48 1.28
CA LYS A 30 27.02 3.08 0.87
C LYS A 30 26.89 2.08 2.02
N GLU A 31 27.38 2.44 3.20
CA GLU A 31 27.26 1.58 4.40
C GLU A 31 25.80 1.56 4.88
N VAL A 32 25.14 2.71 4.82
CA VAL A 32 23.72 2.85 5.16
C VAL A 32 22.85 2.06 4.18
N GLU A 33 23.08 2.20 2.87
CA GLU A 33 22.39 1.44 1.83
C GLU A 33 22.54 -0.07 2.03
N ALA A 34 23.74 -0.55 2.38
CA ALA A 34 23.96 -1.97 2.65
C ALA A 34 23.13 -2.49 3.82
N VAL A 35 23.06 -1.73 4.92
CA VAL A 35 22.22 -2.08 6.10
C VAL A 35 20.73 -2.06 5.74
N ILE A 36 20.30 -1.08 4.95
CA ILE A 36 18.90 -1.00 4.47
C ILE A 36 18.59 -2.23 3.60
N GLU A 37 19.44 -2.56 2.63
CA GLU A 37 19.25 -3.73 1.78
C GLU A 37 19.17 -5.04 2.58
N GLU A 38 20.07 -5.22 3.55
CA GLU A 38 20.07 -6.39 4.43
C GLU A 38 18.76 -6.47 5.23
N SER A 39 18.33 -5.34 5.81
CA SER A 39 17.08 -5.24 6.56
C SER A 39 15.87 -5.56 5.69
N TYR A 40 15.83 -5.08 4.45
CA TYR A 40 14.74 -5.33 3.50
C TYR A 40 14.64 -6.81 3.11
N ARG A 41 15.76 -7.53 2.99
CA ARG A 41 15.75 -8.98 2.71
C ARG A 41 15.13 -9.81 3.82
N LEU A 42 15.06 -9.29 5.04
CA LEU A 42 14.44 -9.96 6.18
C LEU A 42 12.92 -9.78 6.21
N ILE A 43 12.36 -8.88 5.38
CA ILE A 43 10.92 -8.63 5.31
C ILE A 43 10.29 -9.62 4.32
N ASP A 44 9.27 -10.35 4.79
CA ASP A 44 8.40 -11.21 3.96
C ASP A 44 7.02 -10.54 3.78
N PRO A 45 6.90 -9.57 2.85
CA PRO A 45 5.68 -8.81 2.67
C PRO A 45 4.57 -9.69 2.08
N LYS A 46 3.41 -9.64 2.75
CA LYS A 46 2.19 -10.35 2.35
C LYS A 46 1.05 -9.37 2.23
N ALA A 47 0.30 -9.46 1.13
CA ALA A 47 -0.92 -8.69 0.93
C ALA A 47 -2.10 -9.62 0.70
N VAL A 48 -3.24 -9.27 1.28
CA VAL A 48 -4.50 -10.00 1.13
C VAL A 48 -5.54 -9.07 0.52
N TYR A 49 -6.02 -9.44 -0.66
CA TYR A 49 -7.09 -8.72 -1.33
C TYR A 49 -8.42 -9.46 -1.14
N LYS A 50 -9.42 -8.69 -0.72
CA LYS A 50 -10.81 -9.14 -0.62
C LYS A 50 -11.68 -8.27 -1.50
N THR A 51 -12.23 -8.87 -2.55
CA THR A 51 -13.32 -8.27 -3.30
C THR A 51 -14.58 -8.30 -2.46
N VAL A 52 -15.24 -7.16 -2.35
CA VAL A 52 -16.53 -7.02 -1.69
C VAL A 52 -17.54 -6.51 -2.70
N LYS A 53 -18.78 -6.98 -2.60
CA LYS A 53 -19.89 -6.48 -3.41
C LYS A 53 -20.60 -5.38 -2.65
N ILE A 54 -20.89 -4.29 -3.34
CA ILE A 54 -21.68 -3.18 -2.81
C ILE A 54 -23.15 -3.54 -3.04
N SER A 55 -23.94 -3.59 -1.98
CA SER A 55 -25.38 -3.82 -2.07
C SER A 55 -26.15 -2.51 -2.29
N GLU A 56 -25.71 -1.42 -1.67
CA GLU A 56 -26.41 -0.13 -1.73
C GLU A 56 -25.45 1.04 -1.57
N VAL A 57 -25.75 2.17 -2.23
CA VAL A 57 -25.02 3.44 -2.08
C VAL A 57 -25.97 4.48 -1.50
N LYS A 58 -25.62 5.05 -0.34
CA LYS A 58 -26.40 6.08 0.36
C LYS A 58 -25.57 7.35 0.54
N GLY A 59 -25.63 8.25 -0.44
CA GLY A 59 -24.78 9.44 -0.46
C GLY A 59 -23.31 9.04 -0.44
N ASN A 60 -22.59 9.38 0.63
CA ASN A 60 -21.17 9.06 0.83
C ASN A 60 -20.95 7.70 1.53
N LEU A 61 -22.00 6.91 1.73
CA LEU A 61 -21.92 5.61 2.41
C LEU A 61 -22.07 4.47 1.39
N LEU A 62 -21.17 3.50 1.48
CA LEU A 62 -21.24 2.24 0.75
C LEU A 62 -21.68 1.13 1.69
N VAL A 63 -22.83 0.54 1.44
CA VAL A 63 -23.32 -0.65 2.15
C VAL A 63 -22.86 -1.88 1.36
N LEU A 64 -22.18 -2.80 2.03
CA LEU A 64 -21.70 -4.04 1.45
C LEU A 64 -22.70 -5.17 1.63
N GLU A 65 -22.67 -6.15 0.71
CA GLU A 65 -23.32 -7.45 0.92
C GLU A 65 -22.75 -8.09 2.21
N GLY A 66 -23.58 -8.19 3.24
CA GLY A 66 -23.19 -8.59 4.60
C GLY A 66 -23.43 -7.53 5.68
N GLY A 67 -23.93 -6.34 5.31
CA GLY A 67 -24.42 -5.32 6.24
C GLY A 67 -23.36 -4.36 6.79
N SER A 68 -22.09 -4.52 6.39
CA SER A 68 -21.02 -3.57 6.75
C SER A 68 -21.15 -2.28 5.94
N VAL A 69 -20.84 -1.13 6.56
CA VAL A 69 -20.95 0.20 5.93
C VAL A 69 -19.59 0.89 5.93
N PHE A 70 -19.21 1.47 4.78
CA PHE A 70 -17.99 2.24 4.61
C PHE A 70 -18.32 3.70 4.29
N GLU A 71 -17.72 4.63 5.03
CA GLU A 71 -17.72 6.04 4.65
C GLU A 71 -16.69 6.24 3.53
N SER A 72 -17.15 6.76 2.40
CA SER A 72 -16.33 6.92 1.21
C SER A 72 -16.53 8.28 0.58
N LYS A 73 -15.40 8.95 0.32
CA LYS A 73 -15.33 10.05 -0.65
C LYS A 73 -14.99 9.43 -2.00
N LEU A 74 -15.92 8.67 -2.60
CA LEU A 74 -15.69 8.12 -3.94
C LEU A 74 -15.37 9.28 -4.90
N LEU A 75 -14.15 9.31 -5.41
CA LEU A 75 -13.80 10.14 -6.56
C LEU A 75 -14.52 9.54 -7.76
N PHE A 76 -15.68 10.07 -8.10
CA PHE A 76 -16.35 9.74 -9.36
C PHE A 76 -15.58 10.40 -10.52
N PRO A 77 -15.08 9.61 -11.49
CA PRO A 77 -15.19 10.02 -12.87
C PRO A 77 -16.24 9.12 -13.53
N TYR A 78 -17.30 9.74 -14.03
CA TYR A 78 -18.21 9.09 -14.96
C TYR A 78 -17.43 8.54 -16.15
N ARG A 79 -17.15 7.22 -16.18
CA ARG A 79 -17.14 6.35 -17.38
C ARG A 79 -16.62 4.96 -17.05
N ASN A 80 -17.53 3.99 -17.16
CA ASN A 80 -17.32 2.59 -17.54
C ASN A 80 -15.90 2.01 -17.37
N PHE A 81 -15.71 1.25 -16.30
CA PHE A 81 -14.78 0.11 -16.32
C PHE A 81 -15.59 -1.17 -16.12
N PHE A 82 -16.13 -1.68 -17.23
CA PHE A 82 -16.19 -3.13 -17.45
C PHE A 82 -14.78 -3.54 -17.90
N LEU A 83 -14.17 -4.47 -17.20
CA LEU A 83 -13.06 -5.26 -17.76
C LEU A 83 -13.55 -6.72 -17.80
N HIS A 84 -13.62 -7.23 -19.03
CA HIS A 84 -13.77 -8.65 -19.35
C HIS A 84 -12.54 -9.44 -18.87
#